data_AF-A0AAV0X759-F1
#
_entry.id   AF-A0AAV0X759-F1
#
_cell.length_a   1.000
_cell.length_b   1.000
_cell.length_c   1.000
_cell.angle_alpha   90.00
_cell.angle_beta   90.00
_cell.angle_gamma   90.00
#
_symmetry.space_group_name_H-M   'P 1'
#
loop_
_entity.id
_entity.type
_entity.pdbx_description
1 polymer ?
#
loop_
_entity_poly.entity_id
_entity_poly.type
_entity_poly.pdbx_seq_one_letter_code
_entity_poly.pdbx_strand_id
1 'polypeptide(L)'
;MFNYESNDEYTISSEEEFRRDYFLILIDRATEALRVRFEYQSTFNSNFGFLYRIGRLKHQNDDFIKNGCNDLQNVLSEGNSRDINGADLYMELLIFRSIVDENATPLQALSFLKNVSSSFPNIEVAIEYCSPYLQLHQLVLNVHSLN
;
A
#
# COMPACT_ATOMS: atom_id res chain seq x y z
N MET A 1 -31.15 -49.17 48.24
CA MET A 1 -31.68 -48.07 47.41
C MET A 1 -30.47 -47.37 46.84
N PHE A 2 -30.16 -47.58 45.55
CA PHE A 2 -28.92 -47.09 44.94
C PHE A 2 -29.10 -45.64 44.49
N ASN A 3 -28.15 -44.79 44.87
CA ASN A 3 -28.11 -43.38 44.56
C ASN A 3 -27.57 -43.20 43.13
N TYR A 4 -28.41 -42.73 42.20
CA TYR A 4 -28.00 -42.34 40.84
C TYR A 4 -28.16 -40.83 40.71
N GLU A 5 -27.23 -40.09 41.29
CA GLU A 5 -26.94 -38.73 40.83
C GLU A 5 -25.76 -38.85 39.87
N SER A 6 -26.05 -39.09 38.59
CA SER A 6 -25.10 -38.85 37.52
C SER A 6 -24.97 -37.33 37.36
N ASN A 7 -24.01 -36.73 38.06
CA ASN A 7 -23.47 -35.45 37.64
C ASN A 7 -22.67 -35.71 36.36
N ASP A 8 -23.36 -35.64 35.21
CA ASP A 8 -22.68 -35.44 33.94
C ASP A 8 -22.13 -34.01 33.96
N GLU A 9 -20.98 -33.84 34.64
CA GLU A 9 -20.14 -32.67 34.47
C GLU A 9 -19.77 -32.60 32.99
N TYR A 10 -20.38 -31.65 32.27
CA TYR A 10 -19.99 -31.27 30.91
C TYR A 10 -18.53 -30.80 30.95
N THR A 11 -17.62 -31.76 30.83
CA THR A 11 -16.20 -31.52 30.72
C THR A 11 -15.92 -31.18 29.26
N ILE A 12 -15.70 -29.91 28.99
CA ILE A 12 -15.19 -29.45 27.69
C ILE A 12 -13.84 -30.14 27.47
N SER A 13 -13.67 -30.77 26.30
CA SER A 13 -12.39 -31.41 25.97
C SER A 13 -11.29 -30.35 25.85
N SER A 14 -10.06 -30.74 26.15
CA SER A 14 -8.89 -29.87 25.93
C SER A 14 -8.76 -29.38 24.49
N GLU A 15 -9.26 -30.16 23.53
CA GLU A 15 -9.35 -29.77 22.12
C GLU A 15 -10.33 -28.61 21.90
N GLU A 16 -11.53 -28.66 22.50
CA GLU A 16 -12.51 -27.57 22.36
C GLU A 16 -12.11 -26.32 23.16
N GLU A 17 -11.41 -26.48 24.28
CA GLU A 17 -10.78 -25.37 25.00
C GLU A 17 -9.71 -24.68 24.12
N PHE A 18 -8.80 -25.45 23.52
CA PHE A 18 -7.80 -24.91 22.59
C PHE A 18 -8.46 -24.24 21.36
N ARG A 19 -9.49 -24.86 20.79
CA ARG A 19 -10.19 -24.33 19.63
C ARG A 19 -10.82 -22.98 19.93
N ARG A 20 -11.55 -22.88 21.04
CA ARG A 20 -12.28 -21.66 21.44
C ARG A 20 -11.35 -20.56 21.93
N ASP A 21 -10.41 -20.90 22.80
CA ASP A 21 -9.65 -19.91 23.58
C ASP A 21 -8.34 -19.49 22.90
N TYR A 22 -7.90 -20.23 21.88
CA TYR A 22 -6.70 -19.89 21.12
C TYR A 22 -6.94 -19.84 19.62
N PHE A 23 -7.37 -20.94 19.01
CA PHE A 23 -7.41 -21.05 17.56
C PHE A 23 -8.36 -20.03 16.92
N LEU A 24 -9.62 -19.96 17.37
CA LEU A 24 -10.59 -19.00 16.84
C LEU A 24 -10.15 -17.56 17.07
N ILE A 25 -9.64 -17.25 18.27
CA ILE A 25 -9.11 -15.91 18.57
C ILE A 25 -7.97 -15.55 17.62
N LEU A 26 -7.04 -16.47 17.36
CA LEU A 26 -5.92 -16.25 16.46
C LEU A 26 -6.40 -16.01 15.02
N ILE A 27 -7.36 -16.80 14.54
CA ILE A 27 -7.93 -16.66 13.19
C ILE A 27 -8.68 -15.34 13.04
N ASP A 28 -9.48 -14.96 14.03
CA ASP A 28 -10.21 -13.68 14.01
C ASP A 28 -9.23 -12.50 13.99
N ARG A 29 -8.17 -12.56 14.80
CA ARG A 29 -7.12 -11.53 14.82
C ARG A 29 -6.34 -11.46 13.52
N ALA A 30 -5.98 -12.60 12.94
CA ALA A 30 -5.30 -12.67 11.65
C ALA A 30 -6.20 -12.11 10.53
N THR A 31 -7.49 -12.45 10.56
CA THR A 31 -8.49 -11.98 9.58
C THR A 31 -8.64 -10.46 9.66
N GLU A 32 -8.80 -9.92 10.86
CA GLU A 32 -8.92 -8.47 11.05
C GLU A 32 -7.65 -7.74 10.63
N ALA A 33 -6.47 -8.25 11.00
CA ALA A 33 -5.19 -7.67 10.58
C ALA A 33 -5.03 -7.66 9.04
N LEU A 34 -5.44 -8.73 8.37
CA LEU A 34 -5.43 -8.81 6.91
C LEU A 34 -6.42 -7.83 6.29
N ARG A 35 -7.63 -7.74 6.83
CA ARG A 35 -8.66 -6.80 6.35
C ARG A 35 -8.16 -5.36 6.43
N VAL A 36 -7.67 -4.94 7.59
CA VAL A 36 -7.09 -3.60 7.78
C VAL A 36 -5.98 -3.35 6.75
N ARG A 37 -5.08 -4.32 6.55
CA ARG A 37 -4.00 -4.20 5.55
C ARG A 37 -4.53 -4.05 4.12
N PHE A 38 -5.57 -4.80 3.73
CA PHE A 38 -6.20 -4.67 2.41
C PHE A 38 -6.86 -3.30 2.23
N GLU A 39 -7.54 -2.79 3.25
CA GLU A 39 -8.18 -1.46 3.22
C GLU A 39 -7.13 -0.34 3.06
N TYR A 40 -6.03 -0.41 3.83
CA TYR A 40 -4.89 0.50 3.68
C TYR A 40 -4.27 0.40 2.28
N GLN A 41 -4.08 -0.81 1.76
CA GLN A 41 -3.47 -1.01 0.45
C GLN A 41 -4.38 -0.53 -0.69
N SER A 42 -5.70 -0.72 -0.57
CA SER A 42 -6.67 -0.20 -1.51
C SER A 42 -6.66 1.32 -1.54
N THR A 43 -6.68 1.95 -0.35
CA THR A 43 -6.61 3.40 -0.21
C THR A 43 -5.30 3.95 -0.79
N PHE A 44 -4.16 3.32 -0.47
CA PHE A 44 -2.87 3.68 -1.04
C PHE A 44 -2.86 3.55 -2.57
N ASN A 45 -3.34 2.44 -3.12
CA ASN A 45 -3.39 2.24 -4.55
C ASN A 45 -4.33 3.23 -5.26
N SER A 46 -5.41 3.65 -4.60
CA SER A 46 -6.29 4.71 -5.13
C SER A 46 -5.57 6.05 -5.24
N ASN A 47 -4.79 6.42 -4.22
CA ASN A 47 -4.17 7.75 -4.13
C ASN A 47 -2.81 7.83 -4.86
N PHE A 48 -2.02 6.75 -4.82
CA PHE A 48 -0.63 6.71 -5.28
C PHE A 48 -0.38 5.66 -6.37
N GLY A 49 -1.39 4.86 -6.76
CA GLY A 49 -1.19 3.73 -7.68
C GLY A 49 -0.70 4.12 -9.07
N PHE A 50 -0.95 5.36 -9.52
CA PHE A 50 -0.41 5.86 -10.78
C PHE A 50 1.11 6.04 -10.73
N LEU A 51 1.66 6.47 -9.59
CA LEU A 51 3.11 6.56 -9.36
C LEU A 51 3.75 5.17 -9.27
N TYR A 52 3.02 4.16 -8.76
CA TYR A 52 3.50 2.78 -8.75
C TYR A 52 3.83 2.28 -10.17
N ARG A 53 3.11 2.78 -11.18
CA ARG A 53 3.28 2.43 -12.59
C ARG A 53 3.89 3.59 -13.37
N ILE A 54 4.86 4.29 -12.80
CA ILE A 54 5.44 5.52 -13.36
C ILE A 54 5.93 5.36 -14.82
N GLY A 55 6.56 4.24 -15.17
CA GLY A 55 6.99 3.95 -16.55
C GLY A 55 5.82 3.82 -17.55
N ARG A 56 4.65 3.40 -17.07
CA ARG A 56 3.43 3.24 -17.90
C ARG A 56 2.60 4.51 -18.02
N LEU A 57 3.01 5.62 -17.38
CA LEU A 57 2.32 6.91 -17.53
C LEU A 57 2.35 7.44 -18.97
N LYS A 58 3.27 6.95 -19.80
CA LYS A 58 3.29 7.18 -21.26
C LYS A 58 1.97 6.84 -21.95
N HIS A 59 1.26 5.84 -21.43
CA HIS A 59 0.03 5.31 -22.02
C HIS A 59 -1.23 5.81 -21.31
N GLN A 60 -1.08 6.67 -20.31
CA GLN A 60 -2.21 7.21 -19.55
C GLN A 60 -2.62 8.56 -20.12
N ASN A 61 -3.93 8.84 -20.07
CA ASN A 61 -4.46 10.16 -20.42
C ASN A 61 -3.94 11.22 -19.45
N ASP A 62 -3.61 12.39 -19.98
CA ASP A 62 -3.31 13.62 -19.26
C ASP A 62 -4.32 13.92 -18.12
N ASP A 63 -5.63 13.75 -18.36
CA ASP A 63 -6.65 13.96 -17.31
C ASP A 63 -6.50 12.99 -16.14
N PHE A 64 -6.14 11.73 -16.42
CA PHE A 64 -5.90 10.73 -15.39
C PHE A 64 -4.70 11.12 -14.52
N ILE A 65 -3.61 11.56 -15.15
CA ILE A 65 -2.40 12.01 -14.44
C ILE A 65 -2.73 13.26 -13.62
N LYS A 66 -3.43 14.23 -14.20
CA LYS A 66 -3.81 15.49 -13.54
C LYS A 66 -4.68 15.26 -12.32
N ASN A 67 -5.69 14.40 -12.44
CA ASN A 67 -6.56 14.04 -11.31
C ASN A 67 -5.75 13.37 -10.19
N GLY A 68 -4.89 12.41 -10.54
CA GLY A 68 -3.99 11.77 -9.57
C GLY A 68 -3.07 12.76 -8.84
N CYS A 69 -2.56 13.79 -9.54
CA CYS A 69 -1.73 14.84 -8.92
C CYS A 69 -2.53 15.72 -7.94
N ASN A 70 -3.78 16.06 -8.28
CA ASN A 70 -4.65 16.84 -7.40
C ASN A 70 -5.04 16.04 -6.15
N ASP A 71 -5.42 14.78 -6.33
CA ASP A 71 -5.76 13.87 -5.22
C ASP A 71 -4.57 13.71 -4.29
N LEU A 72 -3.37 13.54 -4.86
CA LEU A 72 -2.14 13.43 -4.10
C LEU A 72 -1.83 14.69 -3.29
N GLN A 73 -1.96 15.87 -3.91
CA GLN A 73 -1.79 17.13 -3.19
C GLN A 73 -2.75 17.19 -1.99
N ASN A 74 -4.02 16.83 -2.18
CA ASN A 74 -5.02 16.88 -1.12
C ASN A 74 -4.67 15.93 0.04
N VAL A 75 -4.17 14.73 -0.26
CA VAL A 75 -3.72 13.75 0.75
C VAL A 75 -2.50 14.26 1.52
N LEU A 76 -1.63 15.02 0.87
CA LEU A 76 -0.38 15.55 1.43
C LEU A 76 -0.47 17.03 1.87
N SER A 77 -1.69 17.53 2.06
CA SER A 77 -1.93 18.88 2.55
C SER A 77 -2.43 18.84 3.98
N GLU A 78 -1.82 19.65 4.84
CA GLU A 78 -2.27 19.89 6.21
C GLU A 78 -2.57 21.38 6.41
N GLY A 79 -3.85 21.73 6.45
CA GLY A 79 -4.29 23.11 6.55
C GLY A 79 -3.85 23.94 5.35
N ASN A 80 -2.94 24.90 5.59
CA ASN A 80 -2.38 25.77 4.55
C ASN A 80 -0.99 25.30 4.05
N SER A 81 -0.43 24.25 4.65
CA SER A 81 0.83 23.64 4.22
C SER A 81 0.56 22.51 3.23
N ARG A 82 1.44 22.35 2.25
CA ARG A 82 1.43 21.21 1.34
C ARG A 82 2.86 20.80 1.02
N ASP A 83 3.13 19.50 1.05
CA ASP A 83 4.44 18.96 0.69
C ASP A 83 4.67 18.96 -0.83
N ILE A 84 3.58 18.96 -1.60
CA ILE A 84 3.58 18.88 -3.06
C ILE A 84 2.61 19.89 -3.65
N ASN A 85 2.96 20.46 -4.80
CA ASN A 85 2.02 21.19 -5.64
C ASN A 85 1.52 20.30 -6.78
N GLY A 86 0.20 20.03 -6.82
CA GLY A 86 -0.40 19.16 -7.82
C GLY A 86 -0.25 19.64 -9.26
N ALA A 87 -0.25 20.96 -9.49
CA ALA A 87 -0.04 21.52 -10.83
C ALA A 87 1.42 21.36 -11.29
N ASP A 88 2.38 21.60 -10.39
CA ASP A 88 3.80 21.44 -10.69
C ASP A 88 4.15 19.97 -10.88
N LEU A 89 3.65 19.08 -10.00
CA LEU A 89 3.78 17.63 -10.14
C LEU A 89 3.25 17.13 -11.48
N TYR A 90 2.07 17.61 -11.91
CA TYR A 90 1.50 17.25 -13.19
C TYR A 90 2.43 17.62 -14.36
N MET A 91 2.94 18.85 -14.37
CA MET A 91 3.87 19.32 -15.40
C MET A 91 5.17 18.53 -15.39
N GLU A 92 5.73 18.29 -14.21
CA GLU A 92 6.90 17.44 -14.03
C GLU A 92 6.66 16.04 -14.60
N LEU A 93 5.51 15.42 -14.32
CA LEU A 93 5.18 14.06 -14.80
C LEU A 93 4.96 14.02 -16.31
N LEU A 94 4.41 15.05 -16.93
CA LEU A 94 4.29 15.13 -18.39
C LEU A 94 5.66 15.14 -19.08
N ILE A 95 6.64 15.80 -18.48
CA ILE A 95 8.02 15.81 -18.97
C ILE A 95 8.67 14.46 -18.66
N PHE A 96 8.57 14.00 -17.40
CA PHE A 96 9.22 12.79 -16.92
C PHE A 96 8.74 11.53 -17.65
N ARG A 97 7.43 11.42 -17.94
CA ARG A 97 6.87 10.29 -18.69
C ARG A 97 7.50 10.17 -20.08
N SER A 98 8.01 11.25 -20.68
CA SER A 98 8.65 11.20 -22.00
C SER A 98 10.07 10.62 -21.97
N ILE A 99 10.75 10.69 -20.82
CA ILE A 99 12.15 10.29 -20.66
C ILE A 99 12.34 8.98 -19.89
N VAL A 100 11.41 8.61 -19.01
CA VAL A 100 11.50 7.39 -18.20
C VAL A 100 11.36 6.13 -19.06
N ASP A 101 12.03 5.03 -18.71
CA ASP A 101 11.80 3.73 -19.36
C ASP A 101 10.39 3.20 -19.04
N GLU A 102 9.76 2.52 -19.99
CA GLU A 102 8.39 2.01 -19.82
C GLU A 102 8.27 0.95 -18.70
N ASN A 103 9.34 0.18 -18.49
CA ASN A 103 9.41 -0.86 -17.47
C ASN A 103 10.06 -0.36 -16.17
N ALA A 104 10.38 0.93 -16.08
CA ALA A 104 10.98 1.49 -14.88
C ALA A 104 10.06 1.31 -13.67
N THR A 105 10.61 0.75 -12.61
CA THR A 105 9.96 0.77 -11.30
C THR A 105 10.05 2.16 -10.68
N PRO A 106 9.19 2.50 -9.70
CA PRO A 106 9.30 3.76 -8.98
C PRO A 106 10.66 3.99 -8.33
N LEU A 107 11.31 2.93 -7.82
CA LEU A 107 12.65 3.01 -7.23
C LEU A 107 13.73 3.31 -8.28
N GLN A 108 13.63 2.70 -9.46
CA GLN A 108 14.53 3.01 -10.57
C GLN A 108 14.32 4.45 -11.06
N ALA A 109 13.06 4.90 -11.17
CA ALA A 109 12.74 6.29 -11.50
C ALA A 109 13.32 7.27 -10.46
N LEU A 110 13.17 6.99 -9.16
CA LEU A 110 13.77 7.82 -8.11
C LEU A 110 15.31 7.85 -8.19
N SER A 111 15.94 6.70 -8.44
CA SER A 111 17.40 6.64 -8.63
C SER A 111 17.87 7.47 -9.82
N PHE A 112 17.08 7.46 -10.91
CA PHE A 112 17.34 8.29 -12.07
C PHE A 112 17.19 9.78 -11.73
N LEU A 113 16.10 10.18 -11.09
CA LEU A 113 15.84 11.56 -10.65
C LEU A 113 16.97 12.13 -9.80
N LYS A 114 17.46 11.35 -8.83
CA LYS A 114 18.61 11.75 -7.99
C LYS A 114 19.90 12.00 -8.77
N ASN A 115 20.04 11.41 -9.96
CA ASN A 115 21.19 11.62 -10.84
C ASN A 115 21.02 12.80 -11.81
N VAL A 116 19.79 13.18 -12.14
CA VAL A 116 19.48 14.34 -12.99
C VAL A 116 19.09 15.51 -12.10
N SER A 117 20.09 16.30 -11.70
CA SER A 117 20.00 17.56 -10.94
C SER A 117 18.57 18.11 -10.75
N SER A 118 17.99 17.88 -9.56
CA SER A 118 16.79 18.48 -8.92
C SER A 118 15.71 19.12 -9.81
N SER A 119 15.46 18.58 -11.00
CA SER A 119 14.55 19.20 -11.99
C SER A 119 13.10 18.76 -11.81
N PHE A 120 12.86 17.76 -10.95
CA PHE A 120 11.54 17.20 -10.69
C PHE A 120 11.29 17.02 -9.17
N PRO A 121 11.35 18.12 -8.39
CA PRO A 121 11.24 18.05 -6.94
C PRO A 121 9.91 17.46 -6.45
N ASN A 122 8.79 17.72 -7.14
CA ASN A 122 7.51 17.17 -6.72
C ASN A 122 7.43 15.66 -6.98
N ILE A 123 7.99 15.16 -8.09
CA ILE A 123 8.07 13.71 -8.35
C ILE A 123 8.95 13.03 -7.30
N GLU A 124 10.10 13.62 -6.97
CA GLU A 124 11.00 13.08 -5.95
C GLU A 124 10.29 12.93 -4.60
N VAL A 125 9.65 14.00 -4.10
CA VAL A 125 8.89 13.98 -2.85
C VAL A 125 7.75 12.96 -2.92
N ALA A 126 7.02 12.90 -4.03
CA ALA A 126 5.92 11.96 -4.21
C ALA A 126 6.37 10.49 -4.11
N ILE A 127 7.47 10.14 -4.79
CA ILE A 127 8.00 8.76 -4.75
C ILE A 127 8.63 8.46 -3.39
N GLU A 128 9.32 9.41 -2.77
CA GLU A 128 9.91 9.23 -1.43
C GLU A 128 8.83 8.98 -0.37
N TYR A 129 7.71 9.72 -0.41
CA TYR A 129 6.56 9.48 0.46
C TYR A 129 5.98 8.06 0.26
N CYS A 130 5.98 7.56 -0.98
CA CYS A 130 5.53 6.20 -1.30
C CYS A 130 6.53 5.10 -0.91
N SER A 131 7.80 5.44 -0.70
CA SER A 131 8.91 4.47 -0.57
C SER A 131 8.69 3.35 0.45
N PRO A 132 8.17 3.62 1.67
CA PRO A 132 7.90 2.56 2.64
C PRO A 132 6.92 1.50 2.11
N TYR A 133 5.92 1.91 1.33
CA TYR A 133 4.92 1.02 0.73
C TYR A 133 5.46 0.28 -0.49
N LEU A 134 6.32 0.94 -1.28
CA LEU A 134 7.02 0.33 -2.41
C LEU A 134 7.91 -0.83 -1.97
N GLN A 135 8.65 -0.66 -0.86
CA GLN A 135 9.52 -1.69 -0.31
C GLN A 135 8.73 -2.89 0.25
N LEU A 136 7.61 -2.64 0.94
CA LEU A 136 6.73 -3.70 1.44
C LEU A 136 6.12 -4.52 0.30
N HIS A 137 5.71 -3.88 -0.80
CA HIS A 137 5.17 -4.60 -1.95
C HIS A 137 6.26 -5.44 -2.66
N GLN A 138 7.48 -4.89 -2.82
CA GLN A 138 8.60 -5.64 -3.39
C GLN A 138 8.95 -6.88 -2.56
N LEU A 139 8.92 -6.77 -1.23
CA LEU A 139 9.12 -7.91 -0.32
C LEU A 139 8.04 -8.99 -0.49
N VAL A 140 6.77 -8.61 -0.63
CA VAL A 140 5.68 -9.57 -0.88
C VAL A 140 5.85 -10.28 -2.22
N LEU A 141 6.18 -9.55 -3.29
CA LEU A 141 6.45 -10.15 -4.60
C LEU A 141 7.63 -11.13 -4.57
N ASN A 142 8.69 -10.79 -3.84
CA ASN A 142 9.87 -11.65 -3.70
C ASN A 142 9.60 -12.93 -2.90
N VAL A 143 8.65 -12.91 -1.96
CA VAL A 143 8.20 -14.13 -1.26
C VAL A 143 7.40 -15.03 -2.18
N HIS A 144 6.61 -14.46 -3.10
CA HIS A 144 5.84 -15.23 -4.08
C HIS A 144 6.68 -15.86 -5.20
N SER A 145 7.86 -15.30 -5.52
CA SER A 145 8.77 -15.86 -6.54
C SER A 145 9.76 -16.91 -6.00
N LEU A 146 9.72 -17.18 -4.69
CA LEU A 146 10.51 -18.23 -4.02
C LEU A 146 9.71 -19.54 -3.78
N ASN A 147 8.43 -19.57 -4.15
CA ASN A 147 7.57 -20.76 -4.14
C ASN A 147 7.16 -21.13 -5.57
#